data_AF-A0A0C2YWT3-F1
#
_entry.id   AF-A0A0C2YWT3-F1
#
_cell.length_a   1.000
_cell.length_b   1.000
_cell.length_c   1.000
_cell.angle_alpha   90.00
_cell.angle_beta   90.00
_cell.angle_gamma   90.00
#
_symmetry.space_group_name_H-M   'P 1'
#
loop_
_entity.id
_entity.type
_entity.pdbx_description
1 polymer ?
#
loop_
_entity_poly.entity_id
_entity_poly.type
_entity_poly.pdbx_seq_one_letter_code
_entity_poly.pdbx_strand_id
1 'polypeptide(L)'
;MGVSTDRFTDIPNEITLHIFAYLDLRGLIAVRGVSRTWRAFIPHTECSPIRKKVLSFYDTLIASPLFLRTRHGCSKTSNPHSILLQQYPFLPDEFRLWILDWPEKVVIGGPWAGMPRKRYQDE
;
A
#
# COMPACT_ATOMS: atom_id res chain seq x y z
N MET A 1 28.33 15.09 -18.41
CA MET A 1 27.19 14.82 -17.51
C MET A 1 25.97 14.57 -18.40
N GLY A 2 25.48 13.33 -18.50
CA GLY A 2 24.31 13.03 -19.31
C GLY A 2 23.05 13.46 -18.57
N VAL A 3 22.25 14.35 -19.16
CA VAL A 3 20.92 14.67 -18.65
C VAL A 3 20.06 13.42 -18.84
N SER A 4 19.74 12.74 -17.74
CA SER A 4 18.76 11.65 -17.77
C SER A 4 17.42 12.26 -18.20
N THR A 5 17.06 12.06 -19.47
CA THR A 5 15.79 12.51 -20.02
C THR A 5 14.71 11.59 -19.49
N ASP A 6 13.75 12.13 -18.74
CA ASP A 6 12.55 11.40 -18.35
C ASP A 6 11.72 11.15 -19.62
N ARG A 7 11.86 9.95 -20.19
CA ARG A 7 11.10 9.56 -21.38
C ARG A 7 9.67 9.18 -21.07
N PHE A 8 9.33 9.02 -19.78
CA PHE A 8 7.99 8.66 -19.37
C PHE A 8 7.05 9.86 -19.45
N THR A 9 7.56 11.08 -19.27
CA THR A 9 6.77 12.32 -19.47
C THR A 9 6.38 12.57 -20.93
N ASP A 10 7.02 11.90 -21.88
CA ASP A 10 6.68 12.00 -23.31
C ASP A 10 5.47 11.11 -23.68
N ILE A 11 5.04 10.23 -22.78
CA ILE A 11 3.90 9.34 -22.98
C ILE A 11 2.59 10.12 -22.78
N PRO A 12 1.57 9.93 -23.63
CA PRO A 12 0.25 10.53 -23.43
C PRO A 12 -0.36 10.18 -22.06
N ASN A 13 -1.11 11.12 -21.51
CA ASN A 13 -1.72 10.98 -20.18
C ASN A 13 -2.65 9.76 -20.10
N GLU A 14 -3.38 9.47 -21.17
CA GLU A 14 -4.31 8.34 -21.26
C GLU A 14 -3.58 7.01 -21.10
N ILE A 15 -2.39 6.88 -21.71
CA ILE A 15 -1.57 5.68 -21.61
C ILE A 15 -0.98 5.57 -20.20
N THR A 16 -0.56 6.70 -19.60
CA THR A 16 -0.08 6.72 -18.22
C THR A 16 -1.17 6.28 -17.23
N LEU A 17 -2.39 6.80 -17.39
CA LEU A 17 -3.55 6.42 -16.59
C LEU A 17 -3.91 4.93 -16.79
N HIS A 18 -3.81 4.44 -18.02
CA HIS A 18 -4.02 3.03 -18.33
C HIS A 18 -2.99 2.13 -17.64
N ILE A 19 -1.71 2.50 -17.65
CA ILE A 19 -0.65 1.79 -16.91
C ILE A 19 -0.97 1.79 -15.40
N PHE A 20 -1.37 2.94 -14.84
CA PHE A 20 -1.68 3.04 -13.41
C PHE A 20 -2.86 2.16 -13.00
N ALA A 21 -3.82 1.89 -13.89
CA ALA A 21 -4.95 1.01 -13.61
C ALA A 21 -4.52 -0.44 -13.26
N TYR A 22 -3.38 -0.89 -13.78
CA TYR A 22 -2.82 -2.22 -13.53
C TYR A 22 -1.94 -2.30 -12.27
N LEU A 23 -1.65 -1.17 -11.63
CA LEU A 23 -0.82 -1.18 -10.43
C LEU A 23 -1.61 -1.71 -9.22
N ASP A 24 -0.92 -2.48 -8.40
CA ASP A 24 -1.35 -2.84 -7.06
C ASP A 24 -1.32 -1.60 -6.14
N LEU A 25 -1.83 -1.72 -4.91
CA LEU A 25 -1.82 -0.60 -3.98
C LEU A 25 -0.40 -0.05 -3.73
N ARG A 26 0.60 -0.93 -3.65
CA ARG A 26 2.00 -0.56 -3.40
C ARG A 26 2.56 0.25 -4.55
N GLY A 27 2.29 -0.17 -5.78
CA GLY A 27 2.63 0.55 -7.01
C GLY A 27 1.97 1.92 -7.07
N LEU A 28 0.66 2.01 -6.77
CA LEU A 28 -0.04 3.31 -6.71
C LEU A 28 0.57 4.25 -5.66
N ILE A 29 0.91 3.73 -4.47
CA ILE A 29 1.57 4.51 -3.42
C ILE A 29 2.98 4.96 -3.87
N ALA A 30 3.72 4.11 -4.58
CA ALA A 30 5.05 4.43 -5.08
C ALA A 30 4.99 5.52 -6.16
N VAL A 31 4.11 5.37 -7.15
CA VAL A 31 3.85 6.35 -8.22
C VAL A 31 3.48 7.73 -7.66
N ARG A 32 2.70 7.77 -6.59
CA ARG A 32 2.36 9.02 -5.87
C ARG A 32 3.58 9.77 -5.32
N GLY A 33 4.67 9.04 -5.07
CA GLY A 33 5.95 9.55 -4.57
C GLY A 33 6.90 10.08 -5.65
N VAL A 34 6.67 9.75 -6.93
CA VAL A 34 7.59 10.08 -8.04
C VAL A 34 7.60 11.57 -8.35
N SER A 35 6.43 12.17 -8.60
CA SER A 35 6.31 13.58 -8.93
C SER A 35 4.94 14.15 -8.54
N ARG A 36 4.80 15.48 -8.56
CA ARG A 36 3.51 16.16 -8.35
C ARG A 36 2.51 15.82 -9.46
N THR A 37 2.99 15.72 -10.70
CA THR A 37 2.19 15.35 -11.87
C THR A 37 1.62 13.94 -11.72
N TRP A 38 2.46 12.98 -11.35
CA TRP A 38 2.04 11.58 -11.19
C TRP A 38 1.03 11.42 -10.06
N ARG A 39 1.22 12.16 -8.96
CA ARG A 39 0.24 12.22 -7.87
C ARG A 39 -1.12 12.75 -8.32
N ALA A 40 -1.16 13.71 -9.24
CA ALA A 40 -2.40 14.27 -9.75
C ALA A 40 -3.17 13.30 -10.67
N PHE A 41 -2.52 12.29 -11.25
CA PHE A 41 -3.18 11.25 -12.05
C PHE A 41 -3.88 10.17 -11.23
N ILE A 42 -3.48 9.96 -9.98
CA ILE A 42 -4.03 8.91 -9.12
C ILE A 42 -5.57 8.98 -8.99
N PRO A 43 -6.21 10.15 -8.74
CA PRO A 43 -7.67 10.25 -8.68
C PRO A 43 -8.38 9.91 -9.99
N HIS A 44 -7.71 10.13 -11.13
CA HIS A 44 -8.23 9.88 -12.47
C HIS A 44 -7.98 8.46 -12.98
N THR A 45 -7.26 7.65 -12.21
CA THR A 45 -6.95 6.28 -12.59
C THR A 45 -8.19 5.40 -12.45
N GLU A 46 -8.52 4.65 -13.50
CA GLU A 46 -9.60 3.68 -13.52
C GLU A 46 -9.20 2.38 -12.81
N CYS A 47 -9.10 2.43 -11.48
CA CYS A 47 -8.87 1.26 -10.63
C CYS A 47 -10.14 0.84 -9.88
N SER A 48 -10.15 -0.42 -9.42
CA SER A 48 -11.27 -1.00 -8.65
C SER A 48 -11.71 -0.07 -7.50
N PRO A 49 -13.02 0.06 -7.23
CA PRO A 49 -13.53 0.89 -6.13
C PRO A 49 -12.93 0.48 -4.78
N ILE A 50 -12.62 -0.81 -4.59
CA ILE A 50 -11.96 -1.31 -3.39
C ILE A 50 -10.55 -0.72 -3.27
N ARG A 51 -9.77 -0.71 -4.36
CA ARG A 51 -8.41 -0.15 -4.37
C ARG A 51 -8.43 1.35 -4.07
N LYS A 52 -9.41 2.09 -4.61
CA LYS A 52 -9.62 3.52 -4.28
C LYS A 52 -9.91 3.74 -2.80
N LYS A 53 -10.82 2.93 -2.21
CA LYS A 53 -11.12 2.98 -0.76
C LYS A 53 -9.88 2.73 0.10
N VAL A 54 -9.12 1.66 -0.22
CA VAL A 54 -7.93 1.29 0.55
C VAL A 54 -6.84 2.35 0.41
N LEU A 55 -6.66 2.95 -0.77
CA LEU A 55 -5.73 4.06 -0.97
C LEU A 55 -6.13 5.31 -0.20
N SER A 56 -7.42 5.67 -0.19
CA SER A 56 -7.95 6.78 0.61
C SER A 56 -7.75 6.54 2.12
N PHE A 57 -7.95 5.29 2.57
CA PHE A 57 -7.65 4.92 3.95
C PHE A 57 -6.15 5.07 4.27
N TYR A 58 -5.27 4.64 3.37
CA TYR A 58 -3.82 4.86 3.50
C TYR A 58 -3.49 6.35 3.62
N ASP A 59 -4.08 7.21 2.78
CA ASP A 59 -3.89 8.67 2.83
C ASP A 59 -4.33 9.28 4.14
N THR A 60 -5.49 8.87 4.65
CA THR A 60 -6.03 9.30 5.95
C THR A 60 -5.10 8.88 7.08
N LEU A 61 -4.58 7.66 7.02
CA LEU A 61 -3.73 7.07 8.04
C LEU A 61 -2.38 7.77 8.11
N ILE A 62 -1.70 8.02 6.97
CA ILE A 62 -0.40 8.71 6.98
C ILE A 62 -0.50 10.21 7.32
N ALA A 63 -1.67 10.82 7.10
CA ALA A 63 -1.94 12.20 7.50
C ALA A 63 -2.23 12.31 9.00
N SER A 64 -2.58 11.21 9.66
CA SER A 64 -2.90 11.19 11.09
C SER A 64 -1.64 11.45 11.94
N PRO A 65 -1.67 12.42 12.87
CA PRO A 65 -0.59 12.63 13.82
C PRO A 65 -0.30 11.40 14.70
N LEU A 66 -1.32 10.59 14.97
CA LEU A 66 -1.17 9.36 15.76
C LEU A 66 -0.28 8.34 15.05
N PHE A 67 -0.44 8.20 13.74
CA PHE A 67 0.39 7.30 12.95
C PHE A 67 1.86 7.73 12.97
N LEU A 68 2.14 9.03 12.85
CA LEU A 68 3.51 9.54 12.93
C LEU A 68 4.16 9.22 14.28
N ARG A 69 3.37 9.28 15.36
CA ARG A 69 3.84 8.93 16.71
C ARG A 69 4.13 7.44 16.86
N THR A 70 3.34 6.56 16.27
CA THR A 70 3.46 5.09 16.42
C THR A 70 4.27 4.41 15.32
N ARG A 71 4.68 5.15 14.28
CA ARG A 71 5.43 4.64 13.13
C ARG A 71 6.69 3.85 13.50
N HIS A 72 7.36 4.21 14.59
CA HIS A 72 8.57 3.51 15.04
C HIS A 72 8.27 2.06 15.51
N GLY A 73 7.04 1.78 15.93
CA GLY A 73 6.55 0.45 16.27
C GLY A 73 5.91 -0.29 15.10
N CYS A 74 5.91 0.27 13.89
CA CYS A 74 5.48 -0.47 12.70
C CYS A 74 6.48 -1.58 12.38
N SER A 75 5.94 -2.74 11.98
CA SER A 75 6.76 -3.92 11.75
C SER A 75 7.72 -3.71 10.57
N LYS A 76 8.95 -4.20 10.71
CA LYS A 76 9.90 -4.38 9.58
C LYS A 76 9.78 -5.77 8.96
N THR A 77 8.90 -6.63 9.48
CA THR A 77 8.85 -8.03 9.10
C THR A 77 8.20 -8.21 7.75
N SER A 78 8.89 -8.95 6.90
CA SER A 78 8.35 -9.51 5.66
C SER A 78 7.15 -10.41 5.96
N ASN A 79 6.12 -10.25 5.15
CA ASN A 79 4.76 -10.75 5.32
C ASN A 79 4.55 -12.25 5.60
N PRO A 80 3.69 -12.61 6.58
CA PRO A 80 3.08 -13.94 6.72
C PRO A 80 1.72 -14.07 5.99
N HIS A 81 1.47 -13.28 4.93
CA HIS A 81 0.16 -13.23 4.26
C HIS A 81 -0.29 -14.58 3.68
N SER A 82 0.65 -15.44 3.28
CA SER A 82 0.35 -16.76 2.75
C SER A 82 -0.32 -17.66 3.80
N ILE A 83 0.04 -17.53 5.08
CA ILE A 83 -0.51 -18.33 6.17
C ILE A 83 -1.96 -17.95 6.44
N LEU A 84 -2.29 -16.65 6.41
CA LEU A 84 -3.66 -16.17 6.63
C LEU A 84 -4.60 -16.61 5.51
N LEU A 85 -4.16 -16.56 4.25
CA LEU A 85 -4.96 -17.04 3.12
C LEU A 85 -5.18 -18.56 3.14
N GLN A 86 -4.23 -19.32 3.70
CA GLN A 86 -4.40 -20.76 3.93
C GLN A 86 -5.41 -21.05 5.04
N GLN A 87 -5.41 -20.26 6.11
CA GLN A 87 -6.32 -20.43 7.25
C GLN A 87 -7.76 -20.01 6.94
N TYR A 88 -7.94 -19.00 6.08
CA TYR A 88 -9.24 -18.44 5.74
C TYR A 88 -9.44 -18.40 4.22
N PRO A 89 -9.90 -19.50 3.60
CA PRO A 89 -10.09 -19.57 2.15
C PRO A 89 -11.23 -18.68 1.63
N PHE A 90 -12.18 -18.32 2.49
CA PHE A 90 -13.31 -17.45 2.16
C PHE A 90 -13.18 -16.11 2.90
N LEU A 91 -12.52 -15.16 2.26
CA LEU A 91 -12.40 -13.78 2.75
C LEU A 91 -13.07 -12.82 1.78
N PRO A 92 -13.75 -11.78 2.27
CA PRO A 92 -14.21 -10.68 1.41
C PRO A 92 -13.05 -10.10 0.62
N ASP A 93 -13.30 -9.74 -0.65
CA ASP A 93 -12.26 -9.22 -1.56
C ASP A 93 -11.55 -7.98 -0.99
N GLU A 94 -12.28 -7.13 -0.27
CA GLU A 94 -11.74 -5.94 0.42
C GLU A 94 -10.69 -6.32 1.47
N PHE A 95 -10.98 -7.35 2.26
CA PHE A 95 -10.06 -7.85 3.28
C PHE A 95 -8.88 -8.60 2.68
N ARG A 96 -9.11 -9.34 1.58
CA ARG A 96 -8.04 -10.02 0.83
C ARG A 96 -7.07 -9.04 0.20
N LEU A 97 -7.55 -7.97 -0.43
CA LEU A 97 -6.71 -6.90 -0.99
C LEU A 97 -5.97 -6.13 0.11
N TRP A 98 -6.62 -5.88 1.25
CA TRP A 98 -5.93 -5.29 2.40
C TRP A 98 -4.83 -6.21 2.94
N ILE A 99 -5.06 -7.52 3.03
CA ILE A 99 -3.99 -8.44 3.43
C ILE A 99 -2.87 -8.43 2.38
N LEU A 100 -3.15 -8.62 1.09
CA LEU A 100 -2.10 -8.83 0.09
C LEU A 100 -1.32 -7.58 -0.28
N ASP A 101 -2.02 -6.45 -0.43
CA ASP A 101 -1.44 -5.26 -1.06
C ASP A 101 -1.03 -4.19 -0.04
N TRP A 102 -1.46 -4.29 1.22
CA TRP A 102 -1.17 -3.25 2.21
C TRP A 102 0.34 -3.08 2.46
N PRO A 103 0.84 -1.85 2.62
CA PRO A 103 2.28 -1.63 2.78
C PRO A 103 2.74 -2.07 4.18
N GLU A 104 3.75 -2.92 4.26
CA GLU A 104 4.34 -3.40 5.53
C GLU A 104 4.75 -2.24 6.45
N LYS A 105 5.29 -1.15 5.88
CA LYS A 105 5.74 0.06 6.60
C LYS A 105 4.64 0.82 7.34
N VAL A 106 3.36 0.49 7.13
CA VAL A 106 2.22 1.08 7.84
C VAL A 106 1.44 0.03 8.65
N VAL A 107 1.94 -1.21 8.74
CA VAL A 107 1.40 -2.25 9.62
C VAL A 107 1.97 -2.00 11.02
N ILE A 108 1.11 -1.69 11.98
CA ILE A 108 1.51 -1.63 13.40
C ILE A 108 2.06 -3.00 13.79
N GLY A 109 3.28 -3.05 14.32
CA GLY A 109 3.98 -4.26 14.71
C GLY A 109 3.36 -4.90 15.94
N GLY A 110 2.17 -5.44 15.79
CA GLY A 110 1.53 -6.36 16.71
C GLY A 110 1.36 -7.72 16.02
N PRO A 111 1.31 -8.82 16.78
CA PRO A 111 0.85 -10.08 16.23
C PRO A 111 -0.56 -9.88 15.69
N TRP A 112 -0.78 -10.25 14.43
CA TRP A 112 -2.12 -10.25 13.84
C TRP A 112 -3.05 -11.10 14.69
N ALA A 113 -4.31 -10.70 14.81
CA ALA A 113 -5.32 -11.50 15.50
C ALA A 113 -5.40 -12.88 14.83
N GLY A 114 -4.99 -13.93 15.55
CA GLY A 114 -4.90 -15.30 15.02
C GLY A 114 -3.47 -15.86 14.93
N MET A 115 -2.43 -15.03 15.00
CA MET A 115 -1.06 -15.54 15.14
C MET A 115 -0.77 -15.97 16.58
N PRO A 116 0.05 -17.03 16.80
CA PRO A 116 0.48 -17.41 18.14
C PRO A 116 1.09 -16.19 18.82
N ARG A 117 0.51 -15.74 19.92
CA ARG A 117 1.10 -14.67 20.71
C ARG A 117 2.44 -15.19 21.23
N LYS A 118 3.55 -14.71 20.67
CA LYS A 118 4.80 -14.77 21.41
C LYS A 118 4.57 -13.94 22.66
N ARG A 119 4.52 -14.60 23.82
CA ARG A 119 4.65 -13.90 25.11
C ARG A 119 6.00 -13.19 25.00
N TYR A 120 6.00 -11.87 24.99
CA TYR A 120 7.23 -11.15 25.32
C TYR A 120 7.60 -11.65 26.72
N GLN A 121 8.75 -12.30 26.84
CA GLN A 121 9.36 -12.49 28.15
C GLN A 121 9.88 -11.11 28.54
N ASP A 122 9.39 -10.60 29.66
CA ASP A 122 9.86 -9.35 30.23
C ASP A 122 11.34 -9.53 30.61
N GLU A 123 12.25 -8.87 29.88
CA GLU A 123 13.61 -8.57 30.31
C GLU A 123 13.71 -7.08 30.67
#